data_AF-A0A1V5K3W5-F1
#
_entry.id   AF-A0A1V5K3W5-F1
#
_cell.length_a   1.000
_cell.length_b   1.000
_cell.length_c   1.000
_cell.angle_alpha   90.00
_cell.angle_beta   90.00
_cell.angle_gamma   90.00
#
_symmetry.space_group_name_H-M   'P 1'
#
loop_
_entity.id
_entity.type
_entity.pdbx_description
1 polymer ?
#
loop_
_entity_poly.entity_id
_entity_poly.type
_entity_poly.pdbx_seq_one_letter_code
_entity_poly.pdbx_strand_id
1 'polypeptide(L)'
;MQLADKHLARDLANALVDVLMAHNRDMNQAATRTAREYLARQLETSAVQLREAEERMLAVKAGSKITEPSAEAMAQINRLVDLQAQQAEAEVTMGQAQARVAKLREQLAGMSDTVVSSETLVEDAVVSGLRKQLADLEFQLASVQKRYTAQHPEVVKLEVEIAKVKEDLNNAVARVVGVQTSTPNPQRTEVLRQIAEAEVQIEAARAQRDGLARLVAQEQANLAKLPAKELDLARVTRDLELAQEINLMLRTKYEEMRVTEQMQISDIFRIDPAVTPKTPVKPRKMLNTAIAAVLGMFVGVGAAFIMEFADTSLKSSEEIEQALGLPILATIPLHVGVEAEQPRRHHRRHKSSTGSDSEGRKQGA
;
A
#
# COMPACT_ATOMS: atom_id res chain seq x y z
N MET A 1 13.98 2.45 -7.86
CA MET A 1 14.03 2.65 -9.33
C MET A 1 14.03 4.13 -9.64
N GLN A 2 15.03 4.66 -10.36
CA GLN A 2 14.95 6.01 -10.93
C GLN A 2 14.30 5.90 -12.30
N LEU A 3 13.08 6.44 -12.44
CA LEU A 3 12.38 6.48 -13.72
C LEU A 3 12.84 7.74 -14.46
N ALA A 4 13.43 7.57 -15.63
CA ALA A 4 13.91 8.67 -16.47
C ALA A 4 12.76 9.48 -17.08
N ASP A 5 11.61 8.83 -17.29
CA ASP A 5 10.41 9.43 -17.84
C ASP A 5 9.45 9.91 -16.73
N LYS A 6 9.13 11.20 -16.78
CA LYS A 6 8.23 11.88 -15.84
C LYS A 6 6.79 11.39 -15.95
N HIS A 7 6.35 11.00 -17.15
CA HIS A 7 5.01 10.43 -17.36
C HIS A 7 4.95 9.02 -16.78
N LEU A 8 5.96 8.19 -17.06
CA LEU A 8 6.05 6.86 -16.48
C LEU A 8 6.08 6.88 -14.94
N ALA A 9 6.78 7.84 -14.33
CA ALA A 9 6.80 8.00 -12.88
C ALA A 9 5.41 8.34 -12.29
N ARG A 10 4.68 9.25 -12.95
CA ARG A 10 3.30 9.60 -12.59
C ARG A 10 2.38 8.39 -12.72
N ASP A 11 2.46 7.70 -13.86
CA ASP A 11 1.57 6.59 -14.21
C ASP A 11 1.82 5.39 -13.30
N LEU A 12 3.08 5.10 -12.97
CA LEU A 12 3.42 4.05 -12.00
C LEU A 12 2.84 4.36 -10.60
N ALA A 13 2.97 5.60 -10.13
CA ALA A 13 2.46 5.98 -8.81
C ALA A 13 0.92 5.85 -8.75
N ASN A 14 0.22 6.33 -9.78
CA ASN A 14 -1.23 6.18 -9.87
C ASN A 14 -1.64 4.70 -10.00
N ALA A 15 -0.95 3.93 -10.85
CA ALA A 15 -1.22 2.50 -11.04
C ALA A 15 -0.99 1.70 -9.75
N LEU A 16 0.03 2.03 -8.96
CA LEU A 16 0.26 1.38 -7.67
C LEU A 16 -0.90 1.62 -6.71
N VAL A 17 -1.40 2.86 -6.63
CA VAL A 17 -2.58 3.20 -5.81
C VAL A 17 -3.81 2.45 -6.32
N ASP A 18 -4.02 2.38 -7.64
CA ASP A 18 -5.13 1.64 -8.24
C ASP A 18 -5.08 0.14 -7.92
N VAL A 19 -3.91 -0.48 -8.07
CA VAL A 19 -3.70 -1.90 -7.74
C VAL A 19 -3.90 -2.15 -6.25
N LEU A 20 -3.40 -1.26 -5.39
CA LEU A 20 -3.57 -1.38 -3.94
C LEU A 20 -5.05 -1.27 -3.54
N MET A 21 -5.77 -0.29 -4.08
CA MET A 21 -7.20 -0.13 -3.83
C MET A 21 -8.00 -1.33 -4.36
N ALA A 22 -7.68 -1.83 -5.56
CA ALA A 22 -8.31 -3.02 -6.12
C ALA A 22 -8.05 -4.25 -5.25
N HIS A 23 -6.81 -4.44 -4.79
CA HIS A 23 -6.45 -5.54 -3.90
C HIS A 23 -7.17 -5.46 -2.56
N ASN A 24 -7.25 -4.28 -1.95
CA ASN A 24 -7.97 -4.07 -0.69
C ASN A 24 -9.48 -4.34 -0.85
N ARG A 25 -10.08 -3.89 -1.95
CA ARG A 25 -11.48 -4.23 -2.28
C ARG A 25 -11.70 -5.73 -2.43
N ASP A 26 -10.84 -6.41 -3.17
CA ASP A 26 -10.94 -7.86 -3.36
C ASP A 26 -10.82 -8.61 -2.03
N MET A 27 -9.90 -8.18 -1.16
CA MET A 27 -9.77 -8.72 0.20
C MET A 27 -11.04 -8.51 1.03
N ASN A 28 -11.60 -7.30 1.04
CA ASN A 28 -12.83 -6.97 1.77
C ASN A 28 -14.05 -7.72 1.20
N GLN A 29 -14.09 -7.93 -0.11
CA GLN A 29 -15.16 -8.68 -0.78
C GLN A 29 -15.04 -10.19 -0.59
N ALA A 30 -13.84 -10.75 -0.51
CA ALA A 30 -13.64 -12.20 -0.41
C ALA A 30 -14.30 -12.80 0.84
N ALA A 31 -14.21 -12.13 1.99
CA ALA A 31 -14.89 -12.56 3.21
C ALA A 31 -16.42 -12.51 3.06
N THR A 32 -16.93 -11.40 2.51
CA THR A 32 -18.36 -11.18 2.26
C THR A 32 -18.93 -12.21 1.28
N ARG A 33 -18.21 -12.50 0.20
CA ARG A 33 -18.54 -13.53 -0.79
C ARG A 33 -18.64 -14.90 -0.15
N THR A 34 -17.66 -15.28 0.68
CA THR A 34 -17.64 -16.58 1.34
C THR A 34 -18.87 -16.77 2.24
N ALA A 35 -19.25 -15.72 3.00
CA ALA A 35 -20.46 -15.73 3.82
C ALA A 35 -21.75 -15.78 2.97
N ARG A 36 -21.80 -15.09 1.83
CA ARG A 36 -22.92 -15.18 0.87
C ARG A 36 -23.07 -16.59 0.29
N GLU A 37 -21.96 -17.24 -0.08
CA GLU A 37 -21.96 -18.60 -0.61
C GLU A 37 -22.37 -19.64 0.44
N TYR A 38 -22.04 -19.42 1.71
CA TYR A 38 -22.60 -20.19 2.81
C TYR A 38 -24.13 -20.05 2.88
N LEU A 39 -24.65 -18.82 2.87
CA LEU A 39 -26.09 -18.56 2.89
C LEU A 39 -26.81 -19.13 1.66
N ALA A 40 -26.21 -19.08 0.47
CA ALA A 40 -26.78 -19.64 -0.74
C ALA A 40 -27.07 -21.14 -0.61
N ARG A 41 -26.11 -21.90 -0.05
CA ARG A 41 -26.27 -23.34 0.21
C ARG A 41 -27.34 -23.64 1.26
N GLN A 42 -27.41 -22.82 2.30
CA GLN A 42 -28.46 -22.94 3.33
C GLN A 42 -29.84 -22.62 2.75
N LEU A 43 -29.95 -21.61 1.88
CA LEU A 43 -31.20 -21.23 1.24
C LEU A 43 -31.71 -22.34 0.31
N GLU A 44 -30.84 -23.01 -0.43
CA GLU A 44 -31.20 -24.18 -1.25
C GLU A 44 -31.76 -25.31 -0.39
N THR A 45 -31.10 -25.61 0.73
CA THR A 45 -31.55 -26.62 1.70
C THR A 45 -32.90 -26.25 2.31
N SER A 46 -33.07 -25.00 2.73
CA SER A 46 -34.32 -24.48 3.29
C SER A 46 -35.46 -24.51 2.25
N ALA A 47 -35.19 -24.24 0.98
CA ALA A 47 -36.20 -24.30 -0.08
C ALA A 47 -36.70 -25.73 -0.34
N VAL A 48 -35.86 -26.75 -0.13
CA VAL A 48 -36.30 -28.16 -0.13
C VAL A 48 -37.19 -28.44 1.08
N GLN A 49 -36.75 -28.05 2.28
CA GLN A 49 -37.51 -28.26 3.51
C GLN A 49 -38.88 -27.57 3.50
N LEU A 50 -38.97 -26.36 2.93
CA LEU A 50 -40.22 -25.64 2.75
C LEU A 50 -41.19 -26.39 1.85
N ARG A 51 -40.72 -26.85 0.68
CA ARG A 51 -41.56 -27.64 -0.24
C ARG A 51 -42.07 -28.92 0.41
N GLU A 52 -41.20 -29.64 1.12
CA GLU A 52 -41.61 -30.84 1.85
C GLU A 52 -42.64 -30.53 2.95
N ALA A 53 -42.50 -29.42 3.66
CA ALA A 53 -43.46 -28.99 4.68
C ALA A 53 -44.81 -28.60 4.06
N GLU A 54 -44.80 -27.92 2.91
CA GLU A 54 -46.01 -27.59 2.12
C GLU A 54 -46.72 -28.87 1.65
N GLU A 55 -45.99 -29.85 1.12
CA GLU A 55 -46.54 -31.15 0.70
C GLU A 55 -47.16 -31.92 1.87
N ARG A 56 -46.48 -31.97 3.03
CA ARG A 56 -47.02 -32.58 4.25
C ARG A 56 -48.30 -31.90 4.70
N MET A 57 -48.37 -30.56 4.65
CA MET A 57 -49.57 -29.79 4.98
C MET A 57 -50.73 -30.10 4.03
N LEU A 58 -50.47 -30.17 2.73
CA LEU A 58 -51.48 -30.50 1.73
C LEU A 58 -52.04 -31.92 1.95
N ALA A 59 -51.19 -32.90 2.25
CA ALA A 59 -51.61 -34.26 2.51
C ALA A 59 -52.54 -34.38 3.74
N VAL A 60 -52.20 -33.69 4.84
CA VAL A 60 -53.02 -33.64 6.06
C VAL A 60 -54.37 -32.97 5.79
N LYS A 61 -54.38 -31.92 4.97
CA LYS A 61 -55.60 -31.20 4.58
C LYS A 61 -56.53 -32.02 3.70
N ALA A 62 -56.00 -32.88 2.82
CA ALA A 62 -56.78 -33.70 1.91
C ALA A 62 -57.44 -34.93 2.58
N GLY A 63 -56.83 -35.47 3.65
CA GLY A 63 -57.23 -36.75 4.25
C GLY A 63 -58.18 -36.68 5.46
N SER A 64 -58.40 -35.50 6.05
CA SER A 64 -59.00 -35.39 7.39
C SER A 64 -60.26 -34.53 7.41
N LYS A 65 -61.26 -34.86 8.25
CA LYS A 65 -62.25 -33.88 8.75
C LYS A 65 -61.54 -33.05 9.84
N ILE A 66 -60.84 -32.02 9.39
CA ILE A 66 -59.88 -31.26 10.18
C ILE A 66 -60.60 -30.49 11.29
N THR A 67 -60.16 -30.66 12.53
CA THR A 67 -60.47 -29.72 13.62
C THR A 67 -59.27 -28.78 13.70
N GLU A 68 -59.49 -27.48 13.50
CA GLU A 68 -58.41 -26.49 13.65
C GLU A 68 -57.82 -26.57 15.07
N PRO A 69 -56.52 -26.32 15.24
CA PRO A 69 -55.91 -26.34 16.56
C PRO A 69 -56.59 -25.29 17.45
N SER A 70 -56.74 -25.59 18.73
CA SER A 70 -57.27 -24.62 19.69
C SER A 70 -56.41 -23.35 19.74
N ALA A 71 -56.99 -22.22 20.17
CA ALA A 71 -56.24 -20.96 20.30
C ALA A 71 -55.01 -21.09 21.23
N GLU A 72 -55.11 -21.94 22.26
CA GLU A 72 -53.99 -22.27 23.15
C GLU A 72 -52.89 -23.06 22.42
N ALA A 73 -53.26 -24.05 21.60
CA ALA A 73 -52.31 -24.79 20.78
C ALA A 73 -51.59 -23.89 19.76
N MET A 74 -52.31 -22.99 19.09
CA MET A 74 -51.71 -22.01 18.17
C MET A 74 -50.73 -21.07 18.87
N ALA A 75 -51.04 -20.60 20.09
CA ALA A 75 -50.12 -19.77 20.85
C ALA A 75 -48.83 -20.51 21.21
N GLN A 76 -48.91 -21.80 21.56
CA GLN A 76 -47.74 -22.65 21.81
C GLN A 76 -46.93 -22.91 20.55
N ILE A 77 -47.59 -23.12 19.40
CA ILE A 77 -46.94 -23.28 18.09
C ILE A 77 -46.15 -22.03 17.74
N ASN A 78 -46.77 -20.85 17.77
CA ASN A 78 -46.11 -19.60 17.40
C ASN A 78 -44.88 -19.34 18.28
N ARG A 79 -45.00 -19.57 19.60
CA ARG A 79 -43.87 -19.44 20.52
C ARG A 79 -42.73 -20.41 20.19
N LEU A 80 -43.06 -21.64 19.80
CA LEU A 80 -42.07 -22.64 19.43
C LEU A 80 -41.40 -22.27 18.09
N VAL A 81 -42.18 -21.80 17.11
CA VAL A 81 -41.67 -21.27 15.83
C VAL A 81 -40.71 -20.12 16.07
N ASP A 82 -41.07 -19.15 16.92
CA ASP A 82 -40.22 -18.00 17.26
C ASP A 82 -38.89 -18.44 17.89
N LEU A 83 -38.94 -19.36 18.86
CA LEU A 83 -37.74 -19.88 19.52
C LEU A 83 -36.84 -20.65 18.55
N GLN A 84 -37.43 -21.47 17.67
CA GLN A 84 -36.69 -22.22 16.66
C GLN A 84 -36.14 -21.31 15.55
N ALA A 85 -36.84 -20.24 15.18
CA ALA A 85 -36.35 -19.23 14.25
C ALA A 85 -35.15 -18.47 14.83
N GLN A 86 -35.22 -18.07 16.11
CA GLN A 86 -34.09 -17.48 16.83
C GLN A 86 -32.90 -18.44 16.94
N GLN A 87 -33.17 -19.74 17.17
CA GLN A 87 -32.12 -20.75 17.21
C GLN A 87 -31.44 -20.89 15.84
N ALA A 88 -32.22 -20.94 14.76
CA ALA A 88 -31.73 -21.01 13.39
C ALA A 88 -30.92 -19.75 13.02
N GLU A 89 -31.35 -18.55 13.44
CA GLU A 89 -30.58 -17.33 13.24
C GLU A 89 -29.23 -17.36 13.96
N ALA A 90 -29.18 -17.87 15.19
CA ALA A 90 -27.92 -18.06 15.91
C ALA A 90 -26.99 -19.06 15.18
N GLU A 91 -27.53 -20.14 14.63
CA GLU A 91 -26.77 -21.10 13.81
C GLU A 91 -26.25 -20.50 12.51
N VAL A 92 -27.05 -19.66 11.84
CA VAL A 92 -26.63 -18.92 10.64
C VAL A 92 -25.50 -17.95 10.98
N THR A 93 -25.64 -17.18 12.06
CA THR A 93 -24.63 -16.23 12.53
C THR A 93 -23.30 -16.95 12.85
N MET A 94 -23.39 -18.07 13.58
CA MET A 94 -22.24 -18.91 13.88
C MET A 94 -21.56 -19.43 12.60
N GLY A 95 -22.34 -19.93 11.63
CA GLY A 95 -21.81 -20.44 10.37
C GLY A 95 -21.16 -19.36 9.49
N GLN A 96 -21.73 -18.16 9.45
CA GLN A 96 -21.12 -17.00 8.78
C GLN A 96 -19.79 -16.61 9.42
N ALA A 97 -19.72 -16.54 10.75
CA ALA A 97 -18.49 -16.23 11.48
C ALA A 97 -17.41 -17.32 11.26
N GLN A 98 -17.80 -18.60 11.26
CA GLN A 98 -16.90 -19.73 10.93
C GLN A 98 -16.34 -19.62 9.50
N ALA A 99 -17.20 -19.31 8.53
CA ALA A 99 -16.79 -19.12 7.15
C ALA A 99 -15.79 -17.94 7.01
N ARG A 100 -16.03 -16.86 7.76
CA ARG A 100 -15.10 -15.71 7.84
C ARG A 100 -13.76 -16.10 8.46
N VAL A 101 -13.75 -16.81 9.59
CA VAL A 101 -12.51 -17.29 10.24
C VAL A 101 -11.70 -18.18 9.30
N ALA A 102 -12.37 -19.09 8.57
CA ALA A 102 -11.69 -19.94 7.59
C ALA A 102 -10.96 -19.11 6.53
N LYS A 103 -11.61 -18.05 6.01
CA LYS A 103 -10.98 -17.17 5.01
C LYS A 103 -9.85 -16.32 5.59
N LEU A 104 -10.02 -15.79 6.80
CA LEU A 104 -8.97 -15.00 7.48
C LEU A 104 -7.73 -15.85 7.82
N ARG A 105 -7.91 -17.12 8.21
CA ARG A 105 -6.79 -18.04 8.46
C ARG A 105 -6.05 -18.41 7.17
N GLU A 106 -6.76 -18.56 6.06
CA GLU A 106 -6.13 -18.73 4.73
C GLU A 106 -5.27 -17.51 4.37
N GLN A 107 -5.77 -16.30 4.61
CA GLN A 107 -5.01 -15.06 4.39
C GLN A 107 -3.78 -15.00 5.31
N LEU A 108 -3.94 -15.36 6.59
CA LEU A 108 -2.87 -15.37 7.57
C LEU A 108 -1.72 -16.31 7.16
N ALA A 109 -2.02 -17.46 6.57
CA ALA A 109 -1.02 -18.43 6.12
C ALA A 109 -0.10 -17.89 5.01
N GLY A 110 -0.54 -16.87 4.27
CA GLY A 110 0.25 -16.19 3.24
C GLY A 110 1.08 -15.00 3.74
N MET A 111 0.97 -14.62 5.02
CA MET A 111 1.64 -13.43 5.58
C MET A 111 2.93 -13.77 6.31
N SER A 112 3.95 -12.92 6.19
CA SER A 112 5.16 -13.03 7.02
C SER A 112 4.88 -12.58 8.45
N ASP A 113 5.47 -13.28 9.42
CA ASP A 113 5.34 -12.96 10.85
C ASP A 113 5.90 -11.56 11.17
N THR A 114 6.95 -11.16 10.45
CA THR A 114 7.59 -9.87 10.60
C THR A 114 7.77 -9.16 9.25
N VAL A 115 7.91 -7.84 9.32
CA VAL A 115 8.26 -7.00 8.17
C VAL A 115 9.47 -6.15 8.52
N VAL A 116 10.27 -5.81 7.51
CA VAL A 116 11.33 -4.80 7.66
C VAL A 116 10.67 -3.42 7.54
N SER A 117 10.10 -2.93 8.65
CA SER A 117 9.46 -1.62 8.64
C SER A 117 10.51 -0.51 8.57
N SER A 118 10.31 0.44 7.64
CA SER A 118 10.99 1.74 7.62
C SER A 118 10.37 2.73 8.64
N GLU A 119 9.37 2.28 9.42
CA GLU A 119 8.58 3.10 10.37
C GLU A 119 9.29 3.41 11.69
N THR A 120 10.45 2.80 11.97
CA THR A 120 11.26 3.09 13.17
C THR A 120 11.72 4.55 13.25
N LEU A 121 11.57 5.30 12.15
CA LEU A 121 11.82 6.74 12.04
C LEU A 121 10.81 7.63 12.80
N VAL A 122 9.64 7.12 13.18
CA VAL A 122 8.55 7.94 13.76
C VAL A 122 8.42 7.75 15.27
N GLU A 123 8.78 6.59 15.81
CA GLU A 123 8.59 6.28 17.25
C GLU A 123 9.86 6.40 18.11
N ASP A 124 11.03 6.62 17.50
CA ASP A 124 12.25 6.86 18.28
C ASP A 124 12.16 8.21 19.01
N ALA A 125 12.23 8.18 20.34
CA ALA A 125 12.10 9.36 21.21
C ALA A 125 13.15 10.45 20.88
N VAL A 126 14.33 10.05 20.39
CA VAL A 126 15.39 10.96 19.96
C VAL A 126 15.01 11.62 18.63
N VAL A 127 14.50 10.85 17.67
CA VAL A 127 14.07 11.36 16.36
C VAL A 127 12.86 12.30 16.49
N SER A 128 11.88 11.94 17.32
CA SER A 128 10.72 12.78 17.63
C SER A 128 11.12 14.08 18.34
N GLY A 129 12.04 14.01 19.31
CA GLY A 129 12.60 15.18 19.98
C GLY A 129 13.31 16.15 19.04
N LEU A 130 14.14 15.63 18.13
CA LEU A 130 14.85 16.43 17.12
C LEU A 130 13.90 17.05 16.08
N ARG A 131 12.83 16.34 15.67
CA ARG A 131 11.78 16.89 14.79
C ARG A 131 11.05 18.07 15.45
N LYS A 132 10.74 17.96 16.74
CA LYS A 132 10.10 19.05 17.49
C LYS A 132 11.01 20.27 17.56
N GLN A 133 12.29 20.08 17.92
CA GLN A 133 13.27 21.16 17.95
C GLN A 133 13.44 21.82 16.58
N LEU A 134 13.46 21.04 15.50
CA LEU A 134 13.54 21.56 14.15
C LEU A 134 12.32 22.44 13.81
N ALA A 135 11.11 21.98 14.13
CA ALA A 135 9.89 22.74 13.89
C ALA A 135 9.87 24.06 14.69
N ASP A 136 10.32 24.04 15.94
CA ASP A 136 10.42 25.23 16.80
C ASP A 136 11.42 26.25 16.23
N LEU A 137 12.59 25.79 15.75
CA LEU A 137 13.59 26.65 15.13
C LEU A 137 13.15 27.19 13.76
N GLU A 138 12.49 26.38 12.93
CA GLU A 138 11.93 26.82 11.65
C GLU A 138 10.81 27.85 11.85
N PHE A 139 10.00 27.71 12.90
CA PHE A 139 9.00 28.70 13.29
C PHE A 139 9.63 30.02 13.75
N GLN A 140 10.71 29.96 14.54
CA GLN A 140 11.48 31.14 14.95
C GLN A 140 12.12 31.84 13.76
N LEU A 141 12.74 31.08 12.85
CA LEU A 141 13.32 31.60 11.61
C LEU A 141 12.25 32.32 10.77
N ALA A 142 11.09 31.71 10.56
CA ALA A 142 9.98 32.33 9.82
C ALA A 142 9.46 33.61 10.49
N SER A 143 9.53 33.70 11.82
CA SER A 143 9.13 34.89 12.58
C SER A 143 10.17 36.02 12.49
N VAL A 144 11.46 35.69 12.54
CA VAL A 144 12.58 36.65 12.43
C VAL A 144 12.73 37.14 10.99
N GLN A 145 12.55 36.28 9.98
CA GLN A 145 12.60 36.65 8.55
C GLN A 145 11.47 37.60 8.11
N LYS A 146 10.38 37.71 8.87
CA LYS A 146 9.35 38.75 8.64
C LYS A 146 9.83 40.15 9.00
N ARG A 147 10.85 40.27 9.87
CA ARG A 147 11.35 41.55 10.41
C ARG A 147 12.76 41.88 9.95
N TYR A 148 13.55 40.87 9.59
CA TYR A 148 14.96 41.00 9.24
C TYR A 148 15.27 40.34 7.90
N THR A 149 16.27 40.86 7.21
CA THR A 149 16.77 40.30 5.95
C THR A 149 17.65 39.07 6.18
N ALA A 150 17.86 38.26 5.13
CA ALA A 150 18.64 37.01 5.18
C ALA A 150 20.09 37.16 5.71
N GLN A 151 20.64 38.37 5.72
CA GLN A 151 22.01 38.67 6.17
C GLN A 151 22.09 39.08 7.64
N HIS A 152 20.95 39.20 8.33
CA HIS A 152 20.93 39.61 9.73
C HIS A 152 21.55 38.52 10.63
N PRO A 153 22.38 38.87 11.62
CA PRO A 153 23.08 37.90 12.46
C PRO A 153 22.16 36.86 13.12
N GLU A 154 20.94 37.25 13.49
CA GLU A 154 19.95 36.33 14.08
C GLU A 154 19.39 35.32 13.08
N VAL A 155 19.22 35.70 11.81
CA VAL A 155 18.76 34.80 10.75
C VAL A 155 19.85 33.78 10.44
N VAL A 156 21.10 34.24 10.29
CA VAL A 156 22.26 33.38 10.04
C VAL A 156 22.48 32.40 11.20
N LYS A 157 22.33 32.86 12.45
CA LYS A 157 22.45 31.99 13.64
C LYS A 157 21.39 30.88 13.63
N LEU A 158 20.13 31.23 13.39
CA LEU A 158 19.03 30.26 13.31
C LEU A 158 19.21 29.26 12.16
N GLU A 159 19.71 29.71 11.00
CA GLU A 159 20.00 28.83 9.86
C GLU A 159 21.10 27.80 10.18
N VAL A 160 22.14 28.22 10.90
CA VAL A 160 23.21 27.32 11.36
C VAL A 160 22.69 26.31 12.39
N GLU A 161 21.84 26.75 13.33
CA GLU A 161 21.21 25.87 14.32
C GLU A 161 20.27 24.85 13.64
N ILE A 162 19.48 25.27 12.66
CA ILE A 162 18.63 24.39 11.85
C ILE A 162 19.46 23.39 11.06
N ALA A 163 20.57 23.81 10.46
CA ALA A 163 21.45 22.92 9.71
C ALA A 163 22.03 21.82 10.61
N LYS A 164 22.46 22.18 11.82
CA LYS A 164 22.97 21.24 12.82
C LYS A 164 21.90 20.24 13.28
N VAL A 165 20.71 20.71 13.63
CA VAL A 165 19.60 19.82 14.04
C VAL A 165 19.17 18.89 12.89
N LYS A 166 19.20 19.37 11.64
CA LYS A 166 18.96 18.51 10.45
C LYS A 166 20.02 17.43 10.29
N GLU A 167 21.28 17.75 10.54
CA GLU A 167 22.38 16.76 10.52
C GLU A 167 22.25 15.73 11.64
N ASP A 168 21.99 16.17 12.88
CA ASP A 168 21.76 15.29 14.02
C ASP A 168 20.56 14.37 13.81
N LEU A 169 19.48 14.91 13.22
CA LEU A 169 18.32 14.13 12.80
C LEU A 169 18.73 13.06 11.78
N ASN A 170 19.44 13.41 10.71
CA ASN A 170 19.89 12.46 9.70
C ASN A 170 20.77 11.35 10.29
N ASN A 171 21.63 11.67 11.26
CA ASN A 171 22.50 10.70 11.94
C ASN A 171 21.72 9.79 12.90
N ALA A 172 20.72 10.33 13.61
CA ALA A 172 19.79 9.54 14.42
C ALA A 172 18.99 8.58 13.53
N VAL A 173 18.44 9.08 12.42
CA VAL A 173 17.77 8.31 11.39
C VAL A 173 18.66 7.18 10.86
N ALA A 174 19.91 7.46 10.49
CA ALA A 174 20.83 6.47 9.94
C ALA A 174 21.19 5.35 10.93
N ARG A 175 21.31 5.66 12.23
CA ARG A 175 21.55 4.66 13.28
C ARG A 175 20.35 3.73 13.48
N VAL A 176 19.15 4.30 13.47
CA VAL A 176 17.90 3.53 13.59
C VAL A 176 17.69 2.61 12.38
N VAL A 177 18.03 3.07 11.17
CA VAL A 177 17.98 2.26 9.94
C VAL A 177 19.02 1.12 9.92
N GLY A 178 20.11 1.26 10.69
CA GLY A 178 21.18 0.25 10.79
C GLY A 178 20.86 -0.97 11.65
N VAL A 179 19.82 -0.91 12.49
CA VAL A 179 19.33 -2.06 13.28
C VAL A 179 18.14 -2.64 12.52
N GLN A 180 18.29 -3.82 11.92
CA GLN A 180 17.17 -4.58 11.38
C GLN A 180 16.27 -5.03 12.54
N THR A 181 15.42 -4.15 13.05
CA THR A 181 14.36 -4.52 13.99
C THR A 181 13.25 -5.16 13.17
N SER A 182 13.20 -6.48 13.20
CA SER A 182 12.08 -7.25 12.65
C SER A 182 10.85 -6.93 13.51
N THR A 183 9.98 -6.05 13.03
CA THR A 183 8.74 -5.70 13.75
C THR A 183 7.64 -6.69 13.39
N PRO A 184 6.74 -7.03 14.34
CA PRO A 184 5.55 -7.80 14.02
C PRO A 184 4.78 -7.13 12.89
N ASN A 185 4.40 -7.90 11.88
CA ASN A 185 3.69 -7.36 10.73
C ASN A 185 2.34 -6.75 11.18
N PRO A 186 2.11 -5.42 11.04
CA PRO A 186 0.88 -4.79 11.52
C PRO A 186 -0.37 -5.32 10.80
N GLN A 187 -0.25 -5.74 9.53
CA GLN A 187 -1.36 -6.36 8.79
C GLN A 187 -1.72 -7.73 9.38
N ARG A 188 -0.70 -8.51 9.76
CA ARG A 188 -0.90 -9.81 10.43
C ARG A 188 -1.58 -9.64 11.79
N THR A 189 -1.15 -8.64 12.57
CA THR A 189 -1.76 -8.32 13.86
C THR A 189 -3.23 -7.94 13.70
N GLU A 190 -3.58 -7.16 12.67
CA GLU A 190 -4.99 -6.83 12.39
C GLU A 190 -5.81 -8.06 11.99
N VAL A 191 -5.29 -8.94 11.12
CA VAL A 191 -5.97 -10.19 10.76
C VAL A 191 -6.19 -11.09 11.99
N LEU A 192 -5.19 -11.20 12.87
CA LEU A 192 -5.32 -11.94 14.13
C LEU A 192 -6.40 -11.35 15.04
N ARG A 193 -6.49 -10.01 15.13
CA ARG A 193 -7.56 -9.33 15.87
C ARG A 193 -8.94 -9.68 15.30
N GLN A 194 -9.09 -9.67 13.97
CA GLN A 194 -10.34 -10.04 13.31
C GLN A 194 -10.71 -11.51 13.50
N ILE A 195 -9.73 -12.42 13.52
CA ILE A 195 -9.95 -13.84 13.84
C ILE A 195 -10.45 -13.96 15.27
N ALA A 196 -9.79 -13.33 16.24
CA ALA A 196 -10.20 -13.39 17.64
C ALA A 196 -11.62 -12.82 17.85
N GLU A 197 -11.94 -11.70 17.18
CA GLU A 197 -13.28 -11.11 17.21
C GLU A 197 -14.34 -12.07 16.65
N ALA A 198 -14.07 -12.69 15.51
CA ALA A 198 -14.98 -13.67 14.91
C ALA A 198 -15.11 -14.96 15.74
N GLU A 199 -14.04 -15.40 16.40
CA GLU A 199 -14.08 -16.53 17.34
C GLU A 199 -14.96 -16.24 18.56
N VAL A 200 -14.87 -15.03 19.12
CA VAL A 200 -15.78 -14.59 20.20
C VAL A 200 -17.23 -14.60 19.72
N GLN A 201 -17.50 -14.16 18.49
CA GLN A 201 -18.85 -14.21 17.90
C GLN A 201 -19.35 -15.65 17.74
N ILE A 202 -18.49 -16.59 17.34
CA ILE A 202 -18.84 -18.01 17.23
C ILE A 202 -19.26 -18.56 18.60
N GLU A 203 -18.49 -18.29 19.64
CA GLU A 203 -18.78 -18.83 20.98
C GLU A 203 -20.01 -18.15 21.62
N ALA A 204 -20.22 -16.86 21.37
CA ALA A 204 -21.44 -16.16 21.78
C ALA A 204 -22.69 -16.76 21.09
N ALA A 205 -22.64 -16.95 19.77
CA ALA A 205 -23.74 -17.54 19.00
C ALA A 205 -24.00 -19.00 19.41
N ARG A 206 -22.95 -19.77 19.69
CA ARG A 206 -23.04 -21.14 20.22
C ARG A 206 -23.78 -21.16 21.56
N ALA A 207 -23.39 -20.31 22.50
CA ALA A 207 -24.03 -20.23 23.81
C ALA A 207 -25.51 -19.83 23.70
N GLN A 208 -25.83 -18.88 22.82
CA GLN A 208 -27.21 -18.48 22.54
C GLN A 208 -28.03 -19.64 21.96
N ARG A 209 -27.52 -20.33 20.93
CA ARG A 209 -28.15 -21.52 20.35
C ARG A 209 -28.41 -22.58 21.43
N ASP A 210 -27.44 -22.88 22.27
CA ASP A 210 -27.55 -23.90 23.31
C ASP A 210 -28.54 -23.52 24.43
N GLY A 211 -28.68 -22.22 24.71
CA GLY A 211 -29.73 -21.69 25.58
C GLY A 211 -31.12 -21.87 24.96
N LEU A 212 -31.27 -21.46 23.70
CA LEU A 212 -32.53 -21.58 22.94
C LEU A 212 -32.94 -23.05 22.77
N ALA A 213 -32.00 -23.95 22.50
CA ALA A 213 -32.28 -25.38 22.37
C ALA A 213 -32.93 -25.99 23.62
N ARG A 214 -32.56 -25.52 24.82
CA ARG A 214 -33.21 -25.95 26.08
C ARG A 214 -34.64 -25.43 26.18
N LEU A 215 -34.89 -24.18 25.78
CA LEU A 215 -36.23 -23.60 25.77
C LEU A 215 -37.13 -24.28 24.74
N VAL A 216 -36.60 -24.56 23.54
CA VAL A 216 -37.27 -25.32 22.49
C VAL A 216 -37.64 -26.71 23.00
N ALA A 217 -36.71 -27.43 23.65
CA ALA A 217 -37.00 -28.75 24.21
C ALA A 217 -38.10 -28.71 25.29
N GLN A 218 -38.11 -27.67 26.12
CA GLN A 218 -39.14 -27.45 27.13
C GLN A 218 -40.52 -27.19 26.51
N GLU A 219 -40.60 -26.28 25.53
CA GLU A 219 -41.88 -25.96 24.87
C GLU A 219 -42.38 -27.12 24.01
N GLN A 220 -41.48 -27.88 23.40
CA GLN A 220 -41.87 -29.07 22.64
C GLN A 220 -42.43 -30.18 23.55
N ALA A 221 -41.94 -30.29 24.78
CA ALA A 221 -42.53 -31.16 25.80
C ALA A 221 -43.91 -30.67 26.28
N ASN A 222 -44.17 -29.36 26.25
CA ASN A 222 -45.50 -28.80 26.53
C ASN A 222 -46.47 -29.08 25.39
N LEU A 223 -46.03 -28.89 24.14
CA LEU A 223 -46.82 -29.20 22.94
C LEU A 223 -47.23 -30.67 22.88
N ALA A 224 -46.37 -31.58 23.36
CA ALA A 224 -46.66 -33.02 23.43
C ALA A 224 -47.76 -33.40 24.44
N LYS A 225 -48.19 -32.48 25.33
CA LYS A 225 -49.31 -32.70 26.27
C LYS A 225 -50.67 -32.43 25.63
N LEU A 226 -50.71 -31.85 24.42
CA LEU A 226 -51.95 -31.59 23.70
C LEU A 226 -52.66 -32.90 23.31
N PRO A 227 -54.00 -32.89 23.17
CA PRO A 227 -54.75 -34.05 22.70
C PRO A 227 -54.23 -34.55 21.34
N ALA A 228 -54.16 -35.87 21.15
CA ALA A 228 -53.60 -36.49 19.94
C ALA A 228 -54.25 -35.99 18.63
N LYS A 229 -55.54 -35.62 18.66
CA LYS A 229 -56.26 -35.10 17.49
C LYS A 229 -55.83 -33.69 17.07
N GLU A 230 -55.35 -32.86 17.99
CA GLU A 230 -54.83 -31.52 17.70
C GLU A 230 -53.33 -31.56 17.35
N LEU A 231 -52.62 -32.55 17.88
CA LEU A 231 -51.16 -32.68 17.79
C LEU A 231 -50.64 -32.91 16.35
N ASP A 232 -51.33 -33.71 15.55
CA ASP A 232 -50.88 -34.03 14.19
C ASP A 232 -50.93 -32.80 13.27
N LEU A 233 -52.03 -32.06 13.30
CA LEU A 233 -52.16 -30.81 12.56
C LEU A 233 -51.23 -29.73 13.12
N ALA A 234 -51.13 -29.60 14.45
CA ALA A 234 -50.24 -28.65 15.11
C ALA A 234 -48.77 -28.82 14.68
N ARG A 235 -48.28 -30.05 14.57
CA ARG A 235 -46.91 -30.34 14.14
C ARG A 235 -46.66 -29.91 12.70
N VAL A 236 -47.59 -30.20 11.80
CA VAL A 236 -47.41 -29.87 10.37
C VAL A 236 -47.60 -28.37 10.11
N THR A 237 -48.49 -27.71 10.87
CA THR A 237 -48.58 -26.23 10.89
C THR A 237 -47.27 -25.61 11.34
N ARG A 238 -46.74 -26.04 12.50
CA ARG A 238 -45.45 -25.57 13.01
C ARG A 238 -44.33 -25.78 11.99
N ASP A 239 -44.23 -26.97 11.39
CA ASP A 239 -43.16 -27.28 10.45
C ASP A 239 -43.21 -26.39 9.20
N LEU A 240 -44.42 -26.09 8.71
CA LEU A 240 -44.62 -25.18 7.59
C LEU A 240 -44.25 -23.74 7.96
N GLU A 241 -44.78 -23.22 9.07
CA GLU A 241 -44.51 -21.86 9.54
C GLU A 241 -43.02 -21.65 9.82
N LEU A 242 -42.37 -22.61 10.48
CA LEU A 242 -40.94 -22.58 10.72
C LEU A 242 -40.14 -22.58 9.42
N ALA A 243 -40.50 -23.44 8.46
CA ALA A 243 -39.79 -23.50 7.18
C ALA A 243 -39.96 -22.20 6.38
N GLN A 244 -41.14 -21.57 6.43
CA GLN A 244 -41.39 -20.28 5.81
C GLN A 244 -40.54 -19.18 6.46
N GLU A 245 -40.52 -19.10 7.79
CA GLU A 245 -39.77 -18.10 8.54
C GLU A 245 -38.26 -18.23 8.31
N ILE A 246 -37.72 -19.45 8.39
CA ILE A 246 -36.30 -19.72 8.11
C ILE A 246 -35.96 -19.37 6.66
N ASN A 247 -36.82 -19.72 5.69
CA ASN A 247 -36.56 -19.42 4.29
C ASN A 247 -36.51 -17.91 4.03
N LEU A 248 -37.48 -17.17 4.60
CA LEU A 248 -37.54 -15.72 4.49
C LEU A 248 -36.34 -15.05 5.17
N MET A 249 -35.96 -15.50 6.36
CA MET A 249 -34.78 -15.00 7.08
C MET A 249 -33.50 -15.24 6.28
N LEU A 250 -33.28 -16.46 5.78
CA LEU A 250 -32.10 -16.80 4.97
C LEU A 250 -32.05 -16.00 3.67
N ARG A 251 -33.19 -15.82 3.00
CA ARG A 251 -33.30 -14.99 1.80
C ARG A 251 -32.95 -13.53 2.10
N THR A 252 -33.46 -13.00 3.22
CA THR A 252 -33.17 -11.62 3.65
C THR A 252 -31.68 -11.44 3.92
N LYS A 253 -31.08 -12.30 4.75
CA LYS A 253 -29.62 -12.26 5.02
C LYS A 253 -28.80 -12.44 3.73
N TYR A 254 -29.24 -13.30 2.81
CA TYR A 254 -28.55 -13.50 1.53
C TYR A 254 -28.55 -12.22 0.69
N GLU A 255 -29.68 -11.55 0.62
CA GLU A 255 -29.82 -10.27 -0.10
C GLU A 255 -29.00 -9.16 0.56
N GLU A 256 -28.99 -9.07 1.89
CA GLU A 256 -28.12 -8.14 2.64
C GLU A 256 -26.63 -8.37 2.32
N MET A 257 -26.18 -9.63 2.31
CA MET A 257 -24.80 -9.98 1.95
C MET A 257 -24.50 -9.69 0.48
N ARG A 258 -25.47 -9.91 -0.43
CA ARG A 258 -25.32 -9.59 -1.86
C ARG A 258 -25.18 -8.09 -2.09
N VAL A 259 -25.99 -7.28 -1.42
CA VAL A 259 -25.88 -5.81 -1.47
C VAL A 259 -24.56 -5.36 -0.89
N THR A 260 -24.15 -5.91 0.26
CA THR A 260 -22.87 -5.60 0.90
C THR A 260 -21.67 -5.93 0.01
N GLU A 261 -21.69 -7.06 -0.70
CA GLU A 261 -20.64 -7.41 -1.67
C GLU A 261 -20.56 -6.39 -2.83
N GLN A 262 -21.71 -5.88 -3.29
CA GLN A 262 -21.80 -4.89 -4.37
C GLN A 262 -21.39 -3.47 -3.97
N MET A 263 -21.53 -3.10 -2.69
CA MET A 263 -21.21 -1.74 -2.21
C MET A 263 -19.71 -1.38 -2.32
N GLN A 264 -18.82 -2.33 -2.65
CA GLN A 264 -17.38 -2.08 -2.89
C GLN A 264 -16.74 -1.21 -1.79
N ILE A 265 -17.02 -1.51 -0.52
CA ILE A 265 -16.48 -0.76 0.61
C ILE A 265 -14.94 -0.94 0.61
N SER A 266 -14.25 0.13 0.25
CA SER A 266 -12.79 0.27 0.28
C SER A 266 -12.45 1.20 1.42
N ASP A 267 -11.62 0.75 2.36
CA ASP A 267 -11.16 1.60 3.46
C ASP A 267 -10.09 2.61 3.00
N ILE A 268 -9.61 2.45 1.76
CA ILE A 268 -8.63 3.32 1.10
C ILE A 268 -9.34 4.21 0.09
N PHE A 269 -9.09 5.51 0.18
CA PHE A 269 -9.58 6.52 -0.76
C PHE A 269 -8.43 7.32 -1.35
N ARG A 270 -8.53 7.64 -2.65
CA ARG A 270 -7.57 8.53 -3.31
C ARG A 270 -7.89 9.98 -2.93
N ILE A 271 -6.99 10.62 -2.17
CA ILE A 271 -7.09 12.03 -1.84
C ILE A 271 -6.63 12.88 -3.03
N ASP A 272 -5.38 12.69 -3.46
CA ASP A 272 -4.81 13.40 -4.61
C ASP A 272 -4.13 12.43 -5.59
N PRO A 273 -4.35 12.58 -6.90
CA PRO A 273 -3.62 11.81 -7.90
C PRO A 273 -2.17 12.31 -8.01
N ALA A 274 -1.26 11.41 -8.36
CA ALA A 274 0.10 11.80 -8.68
C ALA A 274 0.11 12.69 -9.92
N VAL A 275 0.78 13.84 -9.83
CA VAL A 275 0.96 14.81 -10.92
C VAL A 275 2.34 14.70 -11.56
N THR A 276 2.46 15.08 -12.83
CA THR A 276 3.74 15.04 -13.54
C THR A 276 4.74 16.02 -12.91
N PRO A 277 5.92 15.56 -12.45
CA PRO A 277 6.91 16.43 -11.81
C PRO A 277 7.50 17.44 -12.81
N LYS A 278 7.43 18.73 -12.47
CA LYS A 278 7.93 19.82 -13.33
C LYS A 278 9.45 19.80 -13.44
N THR A 279 10.15 19.62 -12.32
CA THR A 279 11.61 19.58 -12.23
C THR A 279 12.11 18.19 -11.82
N PRO A 280 13.23 17.70 -12.39
CA PRO A 280 13.83 16.44 -11.98
C PRO A 280 14.45 16.58 -10.59
N VAL A 281 14.16 15.63 -9.69
CA VAL A 281 14.70 15.63 -8.31
C VAL A 281 16.20 15.32 -8.32
N LYS A 282 16.65 14.39 -9.18
CA LYS A 282 18.06 14.02 -9.42
C LYS A 282 18.22 13.57 -10.89
N PRO A 283 19.44 13.67 -11.47
CA PRO A 283 20.64 14.34 -10.96
C PRO A 283 20.55 15.88 -11.08
N ARG A 284 21.16 16.59 -10.13
CA ARG A 284 21.28 18.05 -10.17
C ARG A 284 22.36 18.44 -11.19
N LYS A 285 21.98 18.52 -12.47
CA LYS A 285 22.92 18.72 -13.60
C LYS A 285 23.93 19.84 -13.36
N MET A 286 23.48 21.02 -12.94
CA MET A 286 24.38 22.16 -12.68
C MET A 286 25.41 21.87 -11.58
N LEU A 287 25.00 21.22 -10.48
CA LEU A 287 25.90 20.86 -9.40
C LEU A 287 26.94 19.84 -9.87
N ASN A 288 26.50 18.79 -10.57
CA ASN A 288 27.39 17.76 -11.09
C ASN A 288 28.40 18.34 -12.11
N THR A 289 27.95 19.23 -13.00
CA THR A 289 28.83 19.91 -13.96
C THR A 289 29.83 20.83 -13.25
N ALA A 290 29.41 21.57 -12.22
CA ALA A 290 30.32 22.42 -11.45
C ALA A 290 31.41 21.61 -10.74
N ILE A 291 31.02 20.49 -10.11
CA ILE A 291 31.98 19.56 -9.48
C ILE A 291 32.95 18.99 -10.53
N ALA A 292 32.44 18.56 -11.68
CA ALA A 292 33.27 18.04 -12.77
C ALA A 292 34.25 19.08 -13.33
N ALA A 293 33.82 20.35 -13.45
CA ALA A 293 34.69 21.44 -13.89
C ALA A 293 35.83 21.71 -12.92
N VAL A 294 35.53 21.74 -11.61
CA VAL A 294 36.54 21.95 -10.56
C VAL A 294 37.54 20.79 -10.52
N LEU A 295 37.06 19.55 -10.55
CA LEU A 295 37.92 18.35 -10.63
C LEU A 295 38.78 18.35 -11.89
N GLY A 296 38.21 18.68 -13.05
CA GLY A 296 38.94 18.78 -14.31
C GLY A 296 40.06 19.82 -14.26
N MET A 297 39.83 20.96 -13.59
CA MET A 297 40.84 21.99 -13.38
C MET A 297 42.01 21.46 -12.53
N PHE A 298 41.72 20.78 -11.41
CA PHE A 298 42.76 20.19 -10.56
C PHE A 298 43.57 19.12 -11.29
N VAL A 299 42.90 18.25 -12.07
CA VAL A 299 43.58 17.23 -12.88
C VAL A 299 44.45 17.89 -13.95
N GLY A 300 43.97 18.95 -14.62
CA GLY A 300 44.75 19.68 -15.62
C GLY A 300 46.00 20.33 -15.03
N VAL A 301 45.88 20.99 -13.88
CA VAL A 301 47.02 21.56 -13.15
C VAL A 301 48.00 20.47 -12.71
N GLY A 302 47.50 19.37 -12.14
CA GLY A 302 48.33 18.23 -11.75
C GLY A 302 49.08 17.61 -12.93
N ALA A 303 48.42 17.44 -14.08
CA ALA A 303 49.04 16.94 -15.30
C ALA A 303 50.12 17.89 -15.83
N ALA A 304 49.92 19.21 -15.75
CA ALA A 304 50.94 20.19 -16.12
C ALA A 304 52.19 20.08 -15.23
N PHE A 305 52.03 19.92 -13.91
CA PHE A 305 53.15 19.68 -13.01
C PHE A 305 53.87 18.37 -13.28
N ILE A 306 53.15 17.28 -13.56
CA ILE A 306 53.76 16.00 -13.92
C ILE A 306 54.55 16.14 -15.23
N MET A 307 54.02 16.86 -16.22
CA MET A 307 54.73 17.13 -17.48
C MET A 307 55.99 17.98 -17.26
N GLU A 308 55.95 19.00 -16.41
CA GLU A 308 57.14 19.81 -16.09
C GLU A 308 58.18 19.00 -15.30
N PHE A 309 57.75 18.16 -14.35
CA PHE A 309 58.68 17.34 -13.57
C PHE A 309 59.31 16.21 -14.40
N ALA A 310 58.62 15.75 -15.44
CA ALA A 310 59.15 14.82 -16.42
C ALA A 310 59.98 15.51 -17.52
N ASP A 311 59.99 16.84 -17.58
CA ASP A 311 60.82 17.61 -18.50
C ASP A 311 62.25 17.72 -17.95
N THR A 312 63.16 16.97 -18.56
CA THR A 312 64.60 16.98 -18.24
C THR A 312 65.39 18.10 -18.94
N SER A 313 64.74 19.07 -19.57
CA SER A 313 65.43 20.19 -20.22
C SER A 313 65.96 21.21 -19.20
N LEU A 314 67.26 21.53 -19.27
CA LEU A 314 67.89 22.60 -18.47
C LEU A 314 67.53 23.97 -19.05
N LYS A 315 66.84 24.82 -18.29
CA LYS A 315 66.27 26.08 -18.78
C LYS A 315 66.87 27.33 -18.14
N SER A 316 67.53 27.21 -16.98
CA SER A 316 68.20 28.33 -16.31
C SER A 316 69.72 28.14 -16.20
N SER A 317 70.43 29.27 -16.13
CA SER A 317 71.87 29.31 -15.92
C SER A 317 72.23 28.64 -14.58
N GLU A 318 71.43 28.87 -13.53
CA GLU A 318 71.61 28.25 -12.22
C GLU A 318 71.41 26.72 -12.24
N GLU A 319 70.46 26.20 -13.04
CA GLU A 319 70.27 24.74 -13.22
C GLU A 319 71.47 24.08 -13.90
N ILE A 320 72.09 24.76 -14.88
CA ILE A 320 73.27 24.29 -15.60
C ILE A 320 74.50 24.26 -14.66
N GLU A 321 74.68 25.29 -13.83
CA GLU A 321 75.75 25.35 -12.82
C GLU A 321 75.61 24.25 -11.77
N GLN A 322 74.40 24.01 -11.26
CA GLN A 322 74.16 22.95 -10.27
C GLN A 322 74.32 21.54 -10.86
N ALA A 323 73.89 21.31 -12.09
CA ALA A 323 73.99 20.00 -12.73
C ALA A 323 75.42 19.63 -13.14
N LEU A 324 76.23 20.62 -13.56
CA LEU A 324 77.58 20.39 -14.10
C LEU A 324 78.71 20.75 -13.11
N GLY A 325 78.41 21.47 -12.02
CA GLY A 325 79.38 21.84 -10.98
C GLY A 325 80.45 22.84 -11.44
N LEU A 326 80.20 23.57 -12.53
CA LEU A 326 81.14 24.50 -13.16
C LEU A 326 80.52 25.90 -13.20
N PRO A 327 81.27 26.96 -12.84
CA PRO A 327 80.76 28.33 -12.90
C PRO A 327 80.57 28.80 -14.36
N ILE A 328 79.45 29.44 -14.64
CA ILE A 328 79.15 30.00 -15.96
C ILE A 328 79.97 31.27 -16.17
N LEU A 329 80.81 31.25 -17.20
CA LEU A 329 81.76 32.33 -17.48
C LEU A 329 81.17 33.46 -18.33
N ALA A 330 80.16 33.18 -19.16
CA ALA A 330 79.45 34.17 -19.97
C ALA A 330 78.13 33.61 -20.53
N THR A 331 77.09 34.45 -20.62
CA THR A 331 75.82 34.11 -21.27
C THR A 331 75.71 34.87 -22.59
N ILE A 332 75.48 34.17 -23.71
CA ILE A 332 75.31 34.79 -25.02
C ILE A 332 73.81 34.92 -25.29
N PRO A 333 73.24 36.13 -25.31
CA PRO A 333 71.83 36.31 -25.61
C PRO A 333 71.56 35.99 -27.08
N LEU A 334 70.60 35.09 -27.31
CA LEU A 334 70.13 34.81 -28.66
C LEU A 334 69.28 36.00 -29.14
N HIS A 335 69.84 36.84 -30.01
CA HIS A 335 69.09 37.90 -30.66
C HIS A 335 68.31 37.30 -31.84
N VAL A 336 66.99 37.25 -31.73
CA VAL A 336 66.12 36.72 -32.79
C VAL A 336 65.99 37.78 -33.88
N GLY A 337 66.93 37.75 -34.83
CA GLY A 337 66.84 38.48 -36.10
C GLY A 337 65.81 37.85 -37.04
N VAL A 338 65.12 38.72 -37.75
CA VAL A 338 64.05 38.50 -38.73
C VAL A 338 64.31 37.31 -39.70
N GLU A 339 63.29 36.45 -39.79
CA GLU A 339 62.85 35.63 -40.95
C GLU A 339 63.80 34.53 -41.47
N ALA A 340 63.64 33.32 -40.93
CA ALA A 340 64.01 32.08 -41.61
C ALA A 340 62.76 31.43 -42.23
N GLU A 341 62.72 31.40 -43.56
CA GLU A 341 61.70 30.72 -44.36
C GLU A 341 61.57 29.22 -44.03
N GLN A 342 60.32 28.75 -44.14
CA GLN A 342 59.79 27.43 -43.80
C GLN A 342 60.34 26.28 -44.69
N PRO A 343 60.28 25.02 -44.21
CA PRO A 343 60.00 23.89 -45.07
C PRO A 343 58.49 23.59 -45.07
N ARG A 344 57.88 23.80 -46.23
CA ARG A 344 56.47 23.50 -46.56
C ARG A 344 56.13 22.03 -46.25
N ARG A 345 55.19 21.79 -45.33
CA ARG A 345 54.52 20.48 -45.21
C ARG A 345 53.45 20.34 -46.31
N HIS A 346 53.64 19.33 -47.15
CA HIS A 346 52.76 18.96 -48.26
C HIS A 346 51.30 18.79 -47.82
N HIS A 347 50.42 19.62 -48.41
CA HIS A 347 49.00 19.35 -48.53
C HIS A 347 48.77 18.20 -49.50
N ARG A 348 48.15 17.11 -49.03
CA ARG A 348 47.53 16.09 -49.90
C ARG A 348 46.01 16.34 -49.89
N ARG A 349 45.54 17.18 -50.81
CA ARG A 349 44.12 17.35 -51.14
C ARG A 349 43.77 16.43 -52.30
N HIS A 350 42.82 15.51 -52.09
CA HIS A 350 42.07 14.88 -53.16
C HIS A 350 41.00 15.89 -53.66
N LYS A 351 41.09 16.27 -54.94
CA LYS A 351 40.00 16.77 -55.81
C LYS A 351 39.40 15.53 -56.52
N SER A 352 38.20 15.45 -57.11
CA SER A 352 37.06 16.34 -57.38
C SER A 352 36.08 15.55 -58.28
N SER A 353 34.78 15.87 -58.29
CA SER A 353 33.93 15.93 -59.51
C SER A 353 32.51 16.36 -59.10
N THR A 354 32.06 17.59 -59.41
CA THR A 354 31.17 17.97 -60.56
C THR A 354 29.84 17.20 -60.58
N GLY A 355 28.66 17.80 -60.73
CA GLY A 355 28.26 19.18 -60.99
C GLY A 355 26.74 19.24 -61.21
N SER A 356 26.21 20.46 -61.08
CA SER A 356 25.02 21.07 -61.71
C SER A 356 23.73 20.29 -62.03
N ASP A 357 22.64 20.94 -61.62
CA ASP A 357 21.39 21.18 -62.36
C ASP A 357 20.08 20.43 -62.04
N SER A 358 19.15 21.26 -61.56
CA SER A 358 17.80 21.50 -62.07
C SER A 358 16.61 20.65 -61.61
N GLU A 359 15.62 21.41 -61.16
CA GLU A 359 14.16 21.23 -61.31
C GLU A 359 13.39 20.26 -60.39
N GLY A 360 12.38 20.85 -59.73
CA GLY A 360 11.01 20.42 -60.03
C GLY A 360 10.20 19.74 -58.92
N ARG A 361 9.62 20.56 -58.03
CA ARG A 361 8.16 20.69 -57.77
C ARG A 361 7.29 19.45 -57.40
N LYS A 362 6.39 19.71 -56.43
CA LYS A 362 5.06 19.10 -56.11
C LYS A 362 5.08 17.91 -55.13
N GLN A 363 4.56 18.09 -53.90
CA GLN A 363 3.15 18.02 -53.46
C GLN A 363 2.54 16.61 -53.46
N GLY A 364 2.12 16.18 -52.26
CA GLY A 364 0.84 15.51 -52.02
C GLY A 364 0.88 14.00 -51.75
N ALA A 365 0.70 13.61 -50.49
CA ALA A 365 -0.51 12.99 -49.96
C ALA A 365 -0.40 12.89 -48.43
#